data_AF-A0A8T0CY05-F1
#
_entry.id   AF-A0A8T0CY05-F1
#
_cell.length_a   1.000
_cell.length_b   1.000
_cell.length_c   1.000
_cell.angle_alpha   90.00
_cell.angle_beta   90.00
_cell.angle_gamma   90.00
#
_symmetry.space_group_name_H-M   'P 1'
#
loop_
_entity.id
_entity.type
_entity.pdbx_description
1 polymer ?
#
loop_
_entity_poly.entity_id
_entity_poly.type
_entity_poly.pdbx_seq_one_letter_code
_entity_poly.pdbx_strand_id
1 'polypeptide(L)'
;MSCAVSQLTYKDFSLYWTNGRFRTGSMGFSQWYASSAPPSLLQSLPKEAIGVGAFSWKFALCLPSSSRARGVILFGDGPYYLLPPPNFDAAGVLSYTPLYGDPTSLGYFINLTGISVNGKAINVARNAFDFHVNASARLSSIVPYTTLRSDIYNVFLKNFKKAARGIAQAQKVAPFSLCFNTTAIRSRGHMLRIPHINFMLGNGEQWTVDRSNSIKQVNNDVGCLAFVDGGEMTKQAVVIGTYQMENNFLLFDLDQSRLGFSSSLLPHGTSCGGFNFTVGSYF
;
A
#
# COMPACT_ATOMS: atom_id res chain seq x y z
N MET A 1 -12.61 14.37 43.70
CA MET A 1 -12.28 15.53 42.85
C MET A 1 -13.21 15.52 41.65
N SER A 2 -14.04 16.55 41.51
CA SER A 2 -14.91 16.74 40.34
C SER A 2 -14.04 17.21 39.17
N CYS A 3 -13.79 16.32 38.22
CA CYS A 3 -12.95 16.61 37.06
C CYS A 3 -13.87 17.16 35.97
N ALA A 4 -13.73 18.43 35.59
CA ALA A 4 -14.53 19.03 34.52
C ALA A 4 -14.06 18.49 33.16
N VAL A 5 -14.99 18.31 32.21
CA VAL A 5 -14.74 17.72 30.87
C VAL A 5 -13.69 18.50 30.05
N SER A 6 -13.36 19.74 30.45
CA SER A 6 -12.41 20.63 29.79
C SER A 6 -11.08 20.85 30.53
N GLN A 7 -10.86 20.24 31.70
CA GLN A 7 -9.58 20.34 32.40
C GLN A 7 -8.59 19.32 31.84
N LEU A 8 -7.65 19.82 31.02
CA LEU A 8 -6.51 19.03 30.55
C LEU A 8 -5.48 18.90 31.67
N THR A 9 -5.04 17.68 31.94
CA THR A 9 -3.96 17.37 32.88
C THR A 9 -2.89 16.55 32.17
N TYR A 10 -1.64 16.74 32.56
CA TYR A 10 -0.55 15.90 32.08
C TYR A 10 -0.60 14.55 32.78
N LYS A 11 -0.55 13.49 31.98
CA LYS A 11 -0.46 12.11 32.46
C LYS A 11 0.62 11.36 31.72
N ASP A 12 1.29 10.51 32.48
CA ASP A 12 2.19 9.52 31.92
C ASP A 12 1.40 8.25 31.64
N PHE A 13 1.60 7.67 30.47
CA PHE A 13 0.94 6.44 30.06
C PHE A 13 1.97 5.42 29.57
N SER A 14 1.71 4.14 29.79
CA SER A 14 2.57 3.07 29.31
C SER A 14 1.77 2.12 28.43
N LEU A 15 2.17 1.98 27.16
CA LEU A 15 1.71 0.92 26.28
C LEU A 15 2.51 -0.35 26.55
N TYR A 16 1.83 -1.46 26.83
CA TYR A 16 2.45 -2.77 26.96
C TYR A 16 2.06 -3.64 25.77
N TRP A 17 3.05 -4.20 25.11
CA TRP A 17 2.87 -5.19 24.06
C TRP A 17 2.79 -6.57 24.70
N THR A 18 1.95 -7.45 24.17
CA THR A 18 1.76 -8.81 24.69
C THR A 18 1.56 -9.77 23.52
N ASN A 19 2.06 -11.00 23.65
CA ASN A 19 1.78 -12.09 22.70
C ASN A 19 0.52 -12.91 23.08
N GLY A 20 -0.33 -12.33 23.94
CA GLY A 20 -1.53 -12.99 24.49
C GLY A 20 -1.25 -13.85 25.72
N ARG A 21 0.02 -14.11 26.07
CA ARG A 21 0.40 -14.89 27.26
C ARG A 21 1.39 -14.17 28.16
N PHE A 22 2.30 -13.40 27.58
CA PHE A 22 3.34 -12.65 28.28
C PHE A 22 3.50 -11.25 27.69
N ARG A 23 3.89 -10.28 28.52
CA ARG A 23 4.29 -8.96 28.06
C ARG A 23 5.61 -9.08 27.29
N THR A 24 5.63 -8.62 26.05
CA THR A 24 6.78 -8.70 25.15
C THR A 24 7.53 -7.39 25.01
N GLY A 25 6.95 -6.28 25.49
CA GLY A 25 7.63 -4.99 25.53
C GLY A 25 6.76 -3.91 26.18
N SER A 26 7.34 -2.73 26.41
CA SER A 26 6.61 -1.56 26.87
C SER A 26 7.17 -0.27 26.29
N MET A 27 6.30 0.71 26.06
CA MET A 27 6.65 2.06 25.69
C MET A 27 6.00 3.03 26.66
N GLY A 28 6.81 3.85 27.33
CA GLY A 28 6.35 4.92 28.19
C GLY A 28 6.17 6.21 27.41
N PHE A 29 5.11 6.93 27.72
CA PHE A 29 4.75 8.23 27.18
C PHE A 29 4.64 9.18 28.36
N SER A 30 5.45 10.24 28.39
CA SER A 30 5.37 11.26 29.42
C SER A 30 4.62 12.49 28.93
N GLN A 31 3.94 13.19 29.84
CA GLN A 31 3.31 14.49 29.57
C GLN A 31 2.24 14.49 28.45
N TRP A 32 1.43 13.44 28.36
CA TRP A 32 0.29 13.44 27.45
C TRP A 32 -0.89 14.20 28.04
N TYR A 33 -1.60 14.95 27.19
CA TYR A 33 -2.81 15.65 27.59
C TYR A 33 -3.95 14.64 27.77
N ALA A 34 -4.47 14.55 28.99
CA ALA A 34 -5.64 13.77 29.32
C ALA A 34 -6.74 14.69 29.87
N SER A 35 -7.98 14.45 29.47
CA SER A 35 -9.16 15.11 30.03
C SER A 35 -10.07 14.11 30.75
N SER A 36 -10.98 14.65 31.56
CA SER A 36 -11.97 13.87 32.29
C SER A 36 -12.98 13.24 31.33
N ALA A 37 -13.10 11.91 31.35
CA ALA A 37 -14.20 11.22 30.71
C ALA A 37 -15.48 11.27 31.59
N PRO A 38 -16.68 11.49 31.02
CA PRO A 38 -17.92 11.37 31.78
C PRO A 38 -18.10 9.92 32.28
N PRO A 39 -18.66 9.70 33.49
CA PRO A 39 -18.83 8.35 34.05
C PRO A 39 -19.63 7.40 33.15
N SER A 40 -20.52 7.93 32.32
CA SER A 40 -21.27 7.15 31.31
C SER A 40 -20.37 6.49 30.27
N LEU A 41 -19.22 7.08 29.93
CA LEU A 41 -18.27 6.51 28.97
C LEU A 41 -17.51 5.30 29.57
N LEU A 42 -17.31 5.28 30.90
CA LEU A 42 -16.61 4.18 31.57
C LEU A 42 -17.50 2.95 31.75
N GLN A 43 -18.82 3.10 31.73
CA GLN A 43 -19.78 2.00 31.92
C GLN A 43 -19.76 0.99 30.77
N SER A 44 -19.35 1.40 29.56
CA SER A 44 -19.22 0.51 28.40
C SER A 44 -17.85 -0.16 28.29
N LEU A 45 -16.91 0.16 29.20
CA LEU A 45 -15.56 -0.39 29.19
C LEU A 45 -15.41 -1.55 30.18
N PRO A 46 -14.39 -2.41 30.00
CA PRO A 46 -14.03 -3.41 31.01
C PRO A 46 -13.80 -2.78 32.39
N LYS A 47 -14.10 -3.51 33.47
CA LYS A 47 -14.00 -3.02 34.86
C LYS A 47 -12.63 -2.43 35.25
N GLU A 48 -11.56 -2.79 34.54
CA GLU A 48 -10.19 -2.34 34.79
C GLU A 48 -9.74 -1.21 33.85
N ALA A 49 -10.60 -0.75 32.93
CA ALA A 49 -10.27 0.34 32.03
C ALA A 49 -10.19 1.67 32.79
N ILE A 50 -9.04 2.33 32.69
CA ILE A 50 -8.76 3.61 33.35
C ILE A 50 -8.96 4.84 32.44
N GLY A 51 -9.33 4.62 31.17
CA GLY A 51 -9.57 5.69 30.20
C GLY A 51 -9.77 5.19 28.77
N VAL A 52 -10.00 6.13 27.85
CA VAL A 52 -10.12 5.90 26.41
C VAL A 52 -9.10 6.79 25.70
N GLY A 53 -8.25 6.19 24.86
CA GLY A 53 -7.39 6.96 23.96
C GLY A 53 -8.13 7.26 22.67
N ALA A 54 -8.23 8.53 22.30
CA ALA A 54 -8.72 8.92 20.98
C ALA A 54 -7.59 8.70 19.96
N PHE A 55 -7.48 7.48 19.45
CA PHE A 55 -6.65 7.20 18.29
C PHE A 55 -7.49 7.42 17.03
N SER A 56 -6.98 8.20 16.08
CA SER A 56 -7.53 8.14 14.73
C SER A 56 -7.32 6.73 14.19
N TRP A 57 -8.35 6.16 13.57
CA TRP A 57 -8.30 4.79 13.09
C TRP A 57 -7.62 4.78 11.72
N LYS A 58 -6.38 5.24 11.70
CA LYS A 58 -5.58 5.41 10.50
C LYS A 58 -4.23 4.74 10.68
N PHE A 59 -3.72 4.19 9.59
CA PHE A 59 -2.34 3.76 9.55
C PHE A 59 -1.77 3.93 8.16
N ALA A 60 -0.49 4.25 8.07
CA ALA A 60 0.24 4.27 6.82
C ALA A 60 1.16 3.06 6.70
N LEU A 61 1.24 2.51 5.49
CA LEU A 61 2.14 1.43 5.11
C LEU A 61 3.10 1.96 4.05
N CYS A 62 4.41 1.79 4.28
CA CYS A 62 5.43 2.11 3.30
C CYS A 62 6.42 0.93 3.21
N LEU A 63 6.29 0.12 2.15
CA LEU A 63 7.11 -1.07 1.94
C LEU A 63 8.42 -0.72 1.20
N PRO A 64 9.59 -1.18 1.65
CA PRO A 64 10.85 -0.90 0.98
C PRO A 64 11.04 -1.84 -0.21
N SER A 65 11.72 -1.40 -1.27
CA SER A 65 12.06 -2.27 -2.41
C SER A 65 13.34 -3.08 -2.26
N SER A 66 14.05 -2.94 -1.12
CA SER A 66 15.34 -3.57 -0.86
C SER A 66 15.32 -4.27 0.49
N SER A 67 15.83 -5.50 0.53
CA SER A 67 15.99 -6.26 1.79
C SER A 67 16.98 -5.63 2.76
N ARG A 68 17.81 -4.68 2.31
CA ARG A 68 18.75 -3.93 3.16
C ARG A 68 18.10 -2.71 3.81
N ALA A 69 16.97 -2.27 3.28
CA ALA A 69 16.22 -1.14 3.81
C ALA A 69 15.08 -1.65 4.70
N ARG A 70 14.69 -0.83 5.68
CA ARG A 70 13.51 -1.09 6.52
C ARG A 70 12.39 -0.19 6.04
N GLY A 71 11.21 -0.76 5.79
CA GLY A 71 9.99 0.02 5.64
C GLY A 71 9.36 0.30 6.98
N VAL A 72 8.22 1.00 6.95
CA VAL A 72 7.56 1.46 8.16
C VAL A 72 6.05 1.26 8.07
N ILE A 73 5.45 0.96 9.21
CA ILE A 73 4.01 1.12 9.45
C ILE A 73 3.87 2.21 10.50
N LEU A 74 3.10 3.24 10.19
CA LEU A 74 2.84 4.37 11.08
C LEU A 74 1.38 4.32 11.49
N PHE A 75 1.07 4.41 12.78
CA PHE A 75 -0.30 4.43 13.28
C PHE A 75 -0.66 5.85 13.74
N GLY A 76 -1.87 6.30 13.40
CA GLY A 76 -2.34 7.65 13.68
C GLY A 76 -2.14 8.62 12.51
N ASP A 77 -2.32 9.90 12.80
CA ASP A 77 -2.17 10.98 11.83
C ASP A 77 -0.70 11.40 11.62
N GLY A 78 -0.46 12.09 10.51
CA GLY A 78 0.84 12.63 10.15
C GLY A 78 1.29 13.82 11.03
N PRO A 79 2.43 14.44 10.69
CA PRO A 79 3.14 14.34 9.41
C PRO A 79 3.91 13.02 9.22
N TYR A 80 4.13 12.62 7.96
CA TYR A 80 4.83 11.39 7.60
C TYR A 80 6.15 11.69 6.88
N TYR A 81 7.15 12.11 7.65
CA TYR A 81 8.44 12.54 7.07
C TYR A 81 9.29 11.37 6.55
N LEU A 82 9.78 11.49 5.31
CA LEU A 82 10.71 10.57 4.67
C LEU A 82 11.95 11.33 4.15
N LEU A 83 13.11 10.67 4.14
CA LEU A 83 14.38 11.23 3.66
C LEU A 83 14.93 10.47 2.45
N PRO A 84 15.77 11.13 1.63
CA PRO A 84 15.74 12.57 1.33
C PRO A 84 14.48 12.92 0.49
N PRO A 85 14.14 14.21 0.27
CA PRO A 85 14.75 15.40 0.85
C PRO A 85 14.34 15.65 2.31
N PRO A 86 15.02 16.54 3.05
CA PRO A 86 14.58 16.96 4.38
C PRO A 86 13.15 17.50 4.36
N ASN A 87 12.37 17.20 5.41
CA ASN A 87 10.99 17.66 5.60
C ASN A 87 10.00 17.25 4.49
N PHE A 88 10.29 16.20 3.72
CA PHE A 88 9.32 15.64 2.78
C PHE A 88 8.22 14.91 3.56
N ASP A 89 7.03 15.50 3.64
CA ASP A 89 5.84 14.85 4.20
C ASP A 89 5.09 14.09 3.10
N ALA A 90 5.04 12.76 3.23
CA ALA A 90 4.35 11.91 2.25
C ALA A 90 2.85 12.19 2.13
N ALA A 91 2.22 12.81 3.15
CA ALA A 91 0.81 13.23 3.06
C ALA A 91 0.56 14.24 1.93
N GLY A 92 1.57 15.04 1.57
CA GLY A 92 1.46 16.11 0.57
C GLY A 92 1.37 15.64 -0.88
N VAL A 93 1.56 14.33 -1.14
CA VAL A 93 1.56 13.75 -2.50
C VAL A 93 0.50 12.66 -2.68
N LEU A 94 -0.46 12.54 -1.76
CA LEU A 94 -1.49 11.50 -1.82
C LEU A 94 -2.67 11.90 -2.71
N SER A 95 -3.02 11.01 -3.64
CA SER A 95 -4.37 10.91 -4.18
C SER A 95 -5.22 10.00 -3.28
N TYR A 96 -6.55 10.11 -3.36
CA TYR A 96 -7.45 9.32 -2.53
C TYR A 96 -8.46 8.55 -3.36
N THR A 97 -8.86 7.38 -2.86
CA THR A 97 -9.96 6.58 -3.41
C THR A 97 -10.78 5.95 -2.27
N PRO A 98 -12.08 5.69 -2.44
CA PRO A 98 -12.86 4.99 -1.43
C PRO A 98 -12.24 3.63 -1.08
N LEU A 99 -12.16 3.36 0.22
CA LEU A 99 -11.65 2.12 0.79
C LEU A 99 -12.83 1.37 1.40
N TYR A 100 -12.93 0.11 1.03
CA TYR A 100 -13.98 -0.77 1.49
C TYR A 100 -13.35 -1.86 2.35
N GLY A 101 -13.76 -1.91 3.62
CA GLY A 101 -13.52 -3.07 4.48
C GLY A 101 -14.63 -4.09 4.28
N ASP A 102 -14.28 -5.37 4.32
CA ASP A 102 -15.26 -6.45 4.43
C ASP A 102 -15.34 -6.88 5.90
N PRO A 103 -16.48 -6.74 6.60
CA PRO A 103 -16.63 -7.19 7.98
C PRO A 103 -16.41 -8.70 8.15
N THR A 104 -16.59 -9.48 7.07
CA THR A 104 -16.50 -10.94 7.05
C THR A 104 -15.17 -11.47 6.52
N SER A 105 -14.34 -10.62 5.92
CA SER A 105 -13.00 -11.00 5.45
C SER A 105 -11.95 -9.97 5.85
N LEU A 106 -10.85 -10.44 6.44
CA LEU A 106 -9.71 -9.60 6.80
C LEU A 106 -9.02 -9.09 5.52
N GLY A 107 -9.51 -8.00 4.95
CA GLY A 107 -9.03 -7.45 3.69
C GLY A 107 -9.50 -6.02 3.45
N TYR A 108 -8.64 -5.26 2.77
CA TYR A 108 -8.93 -3.92 2.28
C TYR A 108 -9.13 -3.97 0.78
N PHE A 109 -10.21 -3.34 0.33
CA PHE A 109 -10.61 -3.36 -1.07
C PHE A 109 -10.75 -1.93 -1.62
N ILE A 110 -10.43 -1.78 -2.89
CA ILE A 110 -10.63 -0.54 -3.64
C ILE A 110 -11.41 -0.86 -4.91
N ASN A 111 -12.18 0.12 -5.38
CA ASN A 111 -12.93 -0.03 -6.61
C ASN A 111 -12.03 0.27 -7.82
N LEU A 112 -11.54 -0.78 -8.48
CA LEU A 112 -11.01 -0.68 -9.84
C LEU A 112 -12.11 -0.79 -10.88
N THR A 113 -11.99 0.00 -11.93
CA THR A 113 -12.85 -0.05 -13.13
C THR A 113 -12.12 -0.58 -14.35
N GLY A 114 -10.79 -0.66 -14.30
CA GLY A 114 -9.99 -1.17 -15.40
C GLY A 114 -8.49 -1.12 -15.17
N ILE A 115 -7.75 -1.61 -16.15
CA ILE A 115 -6.30 -1.49 -16.27
C ILE A 115 -5.99 -0.86 -17.62
N SER A 116 -5.07 0.10 -17.66
CA SER A 116 -4.55 0.62 -18.92
C SER A 116 -3.09 0.26 -19.11
N VAL A 117 -2.70 0.04 -20.38
CA VAL A 117 -1.33 -0.21 -20.80
C VAL A 117 -0.94 0.89 -21.78
N ASN A 118 0.08 1.67 -21.43
CA ASN A 118 0.57 2.82 -22.19
C ASN A 118 -0.56 3.79 -22.58
N GLY A 119 -1.43 4.11 -21.61
CA GLY A 119 -2.56 5.03 -21.78
C GLY A 119 -3.78 4.44 -22.48
N LYS A 120 -3.77 3.16 -22.87
CA LYS A 120 -4.92 2.49 -23.51
C LYS A 120 -5.53 1.47 -22.57
N ALA A 121 -6.81 1.67 -22.22
CA ALA A 121 -7.56 0.72 -21.42
C ALA A 121 -7.63 -0.66 -22.11
N ILE A 122 -7.45 -1.73 -21.35
CA ILE A 122 -7.60 -3.08 -21.88
C ILE A 122 -9.08 -3.41 -22.10
N ASN A 123 -9.38 -4.13 -23.19
CA ASN A 123 -10.76 -4.47 -23.52
C ASN A 123 -11.16 -5.82 -22.89
N VAL A 124 -11.84 -5.78 -21.75
CA VAL A 124 -12.41 -6.92 -21.04
C VAL A 124 -13.94 -6.81 -20.96
N ALA A 125 -14.63 -7.85 -20.50
CA ALA A 125 -16.08 -7.78 -20.27
C ALA A 125 -16.44 -6.64 -19.31
N ARG A 126 -17.60 -5.99 -19.54
CA ARG A 126 -18.02 -4.80 -18.76
C ARG A 126 -18.08 -5.06 -17.25
N ASN A 127 -18.43 -6.28 -16.85
CA ASN A 127 -18.54 -6.71 -15.46
C ASN A 127 -17.25 -7.33 -14.90
N ALA A 128 -16.16 -7.38 -15.67
CA ALA A 128 -14.92 -8.02 -15.25
C ALA A 128 -14.37 -7.39 -13.95
N PHE A 129 -14.50 -6.07 -13.84
CA PHE A 129 -14.12 -5.25 -12.67
C PHE A 129 -15.32 -4.78 -11.84
N ASP A 130 -16.50 -5.41 -11.97
CA ASP A 130 -17.66 -5.01 -11.16
C ASP A 130 -17.36 -5.22 -9.67
N PHE A 131 -17.36 -4.12 -8.91
CA PHE A 131 -17.05 -4.13 -7.49
C PHE A 131 -18.09 -4.91 -6.67
N HIS A 132 -19.37 -4.84 -7.04
CA HIS A 132 -20.45 -5.51 -6.31
C HIS A 132 -20.46 -7.03 -6.54
N VAL A 133 -19.83 -7.50 -7.62
CA VAL A 133 -19.73 -8.92 -7.94
C VAL A 133 -18.42 -9.52 -7.43
N ASN A 134 -17.30 -8.82 -7.62
CA ASN A 134 -15.96 -9.40 -7.46
C ASN A 134 -15.06 -8.68 -6.44
N ALA A 135 -15.54 -7.65 -5.74
CA ALA A 135 -14.70 -6.80 -4.87
C ALA A 135 -13.40 -6.39 -5.59
N SER A 136 -13.57 -5.63 -6.66
CA SER A 136 -12.71 -5.59 -7.85
C SER A 136 -11.20 -5.59 -7.61
N ALA A 137 -10.68 -4.90 -6.59
CA ALA A 137 -9.31 -5.11 -6.14
C ALA A 137 -9.16 -5.27 -4.63
N ARG A 138 -8.37 -6.26 -4.22
CA ARG A 138 -7.91 -6.46 -2.85
C ARG A 138 -6.43 -6.06 -2.70
N LEU A 139 -6.09 -5.35 -1.64
CA LEU A 139 -4.71 -5.13 -1.22
C LEU A 139 -4.23 -6.32 -0.37
N SER A 140 -3.05 -6.88 -0.68
CA SER A 140 -2.54 -8.07 0.00
C SER A 140 -1.07 -7.94 0.38
N SER A 141 -0.77 -8.19 1.65
CA SER A 141 0.59 -8.31 2.19
C SER A 141 1.14 -9.74 2.12
N ILE A 142 0.34 -10.72 1.65
CA ILE A 142 0.70 -12.14 1.63
C ILE A 142 1.22 -12.57 0.26
N VAL A 143 0.65 -12.02 -0.82
CA VAL A 143 1.11 -12.34 -2.18
C VAL A 143 2.19 -11.35 -2.62
N PRO A 144 3.33 -11.83 -3.14
CA PRO A 144 4.43 -10.94 -3.53
C PRO A 144 4.11 -10.13 -4.78
N TYR A 145 3.42 -10.72 -5.75
CA TYR A 145 3.13 -10.10 -7.04
C TYR A 145 1.63 -9.95 -7.24
N THR A 146 1.22 -8.92 -7.96
CA THR A 146 -0.17 -8.73 -8.34
C THR A 146 -0.66 -9.91 -9.17
N THR A 147 -1.78 -10.48 -8.75
CA THR A 147 -2.49 -11.52 -9.50
C THR A 147 -3.71 -10.92 -10.16
N LEU A 148 -3.97 -11.35 -11.40
CA LEU A 148 -5.16 -10.99 -12.17
C LEU A 148 -5.96 -12.25 -12.44
N ARG A 149 -7.29 -12.20 -12.31
CA ARG A 149 -8.14 -13.32 -12.75
C ARG A 149 -7.89 -13.62 -14.23
N SER A 150 -7.96 -14.88 -14.63
CA SER A 150 -7.43 -15.33 -15.94
C SER A 150 -8.04 -14.61 -17.15
N ASP A 151 -9.33 -14.27 -17.12
CA ASP A 151 -10.01 -13.48 -18.16
C ASP A 151 -9.35 -12.10 -18.37
N ILE A 152 -8.94 -11.46 -17.28
CA ILE A 152 -8.25 -10.17 -17.27
C ILE A 152 -6.77 -10.36 -17.61
N TYR A 153 -6.11 -11.34 -17.00
CA TYR A 153 -4.68 -11.62 -17.17
C TYR A 153 -4.33 -11.84 -18.65
N ASN A 154 -5.10 -12.66 -19.35
CA ASN A 154 -4.85 -12.99 -20.75
C ASN A 154 -4.94 -11.77 -21.67
N VAL A 155 -5.94 -10.92 -21.46
CA VAL A 155 -6.11 -9.66 -22.21
C VAL A 155 -5.00 -8.66 -21.87
N PHE A 156 -4.69 -8.51 -20.58
CA PHE A 156 -3.63 -7.65 -20.09
C PHE A 156 -2.27 -8.05 -20.69
N LEU A 157 -1.90 -9.33 -20.61
CA LEU A 157 -0.63 -9.85 -21.12
C LEU A 157 -0.51 -9.64 -22.64
N LYS A 158 -1.59 -9.84 -23.39
CA LYS A 158 -1.63 -9.60 -24.84
C LYS A 158 -1.40 -8.12 -25.18
N ASN A 159 -2.06 -7.21 -24.46
CA ASN A 159 -1.89 -5.77 -24.67
C ASN A 159 -0.49 -5.30 -24.26
N PHE A 160 0.04 -5.80 -23.15
CA PHE A 160 1.40 -5.51 -22.71
C PHE A 160 2.44 -5.98 -23.72
N LYS A 161 2.34 -7.22 -24.22
CA LYS A 161 3.22 -7.73 -25.29
C LYS A 161 3.15 -6.87 -26.55
N LYS A 162 1.97 -6.40 -26.93
CA LYS A 162 1.78 -5.50 -28.09
C LYS A 162 2.44 -4.14 -27.86
N ALA A 163 2.32 -3.58 -26.66
CA ALA A 163 2.92 -2.31 -26.30
C ALA A 163 4.45 -2.40 -26.13
N ALA A 164 4.96 -3.54 -25.69
CA ALA A 164 6.38 -3.84 -25.50
C ALA A 164 7.08 -4.33 -26.79
N ARG A 165 6.46 -4.18 -27.96
CA ARG A 165 7.08 -4.53 -29.25
C ARG A 165 8.40 -3.77 -29.41
N GLY A 166 9.46 -4.48 -29.77
CA GLY A 166 10.81 -3.93 -29.88
C GLY A 166 11.72 -4.22 -28.67
N ILE A 167 11.16 -4.68 -27.54
CA ILE A 167 11.93 -5.22 -26.43
C ILE A 167 12.16 -6.72 -26.67
N ALA A 168 13.42 -7.15 -26.69
CA ALA A 168 13.78 -8.55 -26.88
C ALA A 168 13.22 -9.41 -25.73
N GLN A 169 12.48 -10.47 -26.06
CA GLN A 169 11.99 -11.43 -25.07
C GLN A 169 13.10 -12.39 -24.64
N ALA A 170 13.03 -12.84 -23.39
CA ALA A 170 13.90 -13.86 -22.83
C ALA A 170 13.09 -15.12 -22.49
N GLN A 171 13.78 -16.20 -22.10
CA GLN A 171 13.13 -17.39 -21.59
C GLN A 171 12.26 -17.04 -20.37
N LYS A 172 11.06 -17.64 -20.31
CA LYS A 172 10.15 -17.46 -19.18
C LYS A 172 10.78 -18.04 -17.91
N VAL A 173 10.61 -17.33 -16.80
CA VAL A 173 11.07 -17.75 -15.48
C VAL A 173 9.85 -17.78 -14.57
N ALA A 174 9.54 -18.95 -14.00
CA ALA A 174 8.40 -19.09 -13.11
C ALA A 174 8.54 -18.12 -11.91
N PRO A 175 7.43 -17.51 -11.43
CA PRO A 175 6.04 -17.70 -11.86
C PRO A 175 5.60 -16.81 -13.04
N PHE A 176 6.53 -16.15 -13.74
CA PHE A 176 6.21 -15.13 -14.74
C PHE A 176 6.04 -15.71 -16.16
N SER A 177 5.02 -15.24 -16.87
CA SER A 177 4.71 -15.68 -18.24
C SER A 177 5.36 -14.85 -19.34
N LEU A 178 6.01 -13.74 -18.99
CA LEU A 178 6.65 -12.82 -19.93
C LEU A 178 7.91 -12.21 -19.31
N CYS A 179 9.04 -12.50 -19.95
CA CYS A 179 10.36 -12.00 -19.57
C CYS A 179 11.05 -11.35 -20.75
N PHE A 180 11.92 -10.40 -20.45
CA PHE A 180 12.64 -9.58 -21.41
C PHE A 180 14.13 -9.63 -21.12
N ASN A 181 14.93 -9.53 -22.18
CA ASN A 181 16.36 -9.32 -22.04
C ASN A 181 16.64 -7.86 -21.67
N THR A 182 17.10 -7.64 -20.44
CA THR A 182 17.35 -6.31 -19.88
C THR A 182 18.66 -5.69 -20.34
N THR A 183 19.59 -6.48 -20.92
CA THR A 183 20.78 -5.92 -21.57
C THR A 183 20.39 -5.04 -22.77
N ALA A 184 19.40 -5.48 -23.56
CA ALA A 184 18.87 -4.70 -24.68
C ALA A 184 18.24 -3.38 -24.22
N ILE A 185 17.61 -3.37 -23.04
CA ILE A 185 17.01 -2.19 -22.41
C ILE A 185 18.11 -1.25 -21.90
N ARG A 186 19.17 -1.77 -21.29
CA ARG A 186 20.29 -0.99 -20.74
C ARG A 186 21.16 -0.38 -21.85
N SER A 187 21.46 -1.16 -22.89
CA SER A 187 22.36 -0.75 -23.98
C SER A 187 21.74 0.24 -24.96
N ARG A 188 20.40 0.31 -25.05
CA ARG A 188 19.70 1.28 -25.92
C ARG A 188 19.24 2.54 -25.18
N GLY A 189 19.61 2.72 -23.91
CA GLY A 189 19.27 3.90 -23.11
C GLY A 189 17.75 4.19 -23.07
N HIS A 190 17.39 5.48 -23.10
CA HIS A 190 16.00 5.97 -23.06
C HIS A 190 15.11 5.51 -24.25
N MET A 191 15.63 4.80 -25.27
CA MET A 191 14.86 4.41 -26.47
C MET A 191 13.89 3.23 -26.27
N LEU A 192 14.10 2.34 -25.30
CA LEU A 192 13.18 1.23 -25.03
C LEU A 192 12.41 1.50 -23.72
N ARG A 193 11.21 2.06 -23.86
CA ARG A 193 10.34 2.38 -22.73
C ARG A 193 9.46 1.17 -22.39
N ILE A 194 9.64 0.63 -21.19
CA ILE A 194 8.71 -0.34 -20.61
C ILE A 194 7.31 0.31 -20.60
N PRO A 195 6.27 -0.35 -21.13
CA PRO A 195 4.93 0.22 -21.14
C PRO A 195 4.45 0.57 -19.73
N HIS A 196 3.90 1.78 -19.56
CA HIS A 196 3.26 2.17 -18.30
C HIS A 196 2.02 1.33 -18.07
N ILE A 197 1.73 1.03 -16.80
CA ILE A 197 0.53 0.33 -16.37
C ILE A 197 -0.17 1.21 -15.34
N ASN A 198 -1.45 1.49 -15.55
CA ASN A 198 -2.25 2.22 -14.56
C ASN A 198 -3.45 1.37 -14.13
N PHE A 199 -3.69 1.31 -12.83
CA PHE A 199 -4.96 0.89 -12.27
C PHE A 199 -5.93 2.07 -12.32
N MET A 200 -7.06 1.89 -13.00
CA MET A 200 -8.09 2.92 -13.15
C MET A 200 -9.09 2.77 -12.00
N LEU A 201 -9.27 3.82 -11.21
CA LEU A 201 -10.09 3.78 -9.99
C LEU A 201 -11.51 4.27 -10.27
N GLY A 202 -12.47 3.81 -9.46
CA GLY A 202 -13.89 4.13 -9.60
C GLY A 202 -14.23 5.61 -9.44
N ASN A 203 -13.37 6.38 -8.77
CA ASN A 203 -13.51 7.83 -8.60
C ASN A 203 -12.77 8.65 -9.67
N GLY A 204 -12.27 8.03 -10.74
CA GLY A 204 -11.58 8.72 -11.85
C GLY A 204 -10.07 8.89 -11.66
N GLU A 205 -9.57 8.69 -10.44
CA GLU A 205 -8.13 8.68 -10.14
C GLU A 205 -7.42 7.49 -10.82
N GLN A 206 -6.09 7.58 -10.92
CA GLN A 206 -5.26 6.51 -11.46
C GLN A 206 -4.09 6.22 -10.54
N TRP A 207 -3.94 4.95 -10.15
CA TRP A 207 -2.71 4.49 -9.52
C TRP A 207 -1.76 4.00 -10.59
N THR A 208 -0.67 4.74 -10.79
CA THR A 208 0.37 4.40 -11.76
C THR A 208 1.35 3.39 -11.16
N VAL A 209 1.48 2.23 -11.78
CA VAL A 209 2.50 1.24 -11.41
C VAL A 209 3.83 1.69 -12.00
N ASP A 210 4.78 2.02 -11.13
CA ASP A 210 6.09 2.47 -11.57
C ASP A 210 6.85 1.36 -12.32
N ARG A 211 7.84 1.78 -13.14
CA ARG A 211 8.71 0.85 -13.85
C ARG A 211 9.38 -0.14 -12.90
N SER A 212 9.84 0.31 -11.75
CA SER A 212 10.49 -0.54 -10.74
C SER A 212 9.53 -1.58 -10.15
N ASN A 213 8.24 -1.27 -10.11
CA ASN A 213 7.17 -2.14 -9.60
C ASN A 213 6.49 -3.00 -10.68
N SER A 214 6.79 -2.78 -11.97
CA SER A 214 6.18 -3.54 -13.08
C SER A 214 7.08 -4.64 -13.61
N ILE A 215 8.41 -4.47 -13.59
CA ILE A 215 9.37 -5.47 -14.05
C ILE A 215 10.25 -5.93 -12.88
N LYS A 216 10.19 -7.22 -12.56
CA LYS A 216 11.06 -7.86 -11.57
C LYS A 216 12.34 -8.34 -12.25
N GLN A 217 13.49 -7.80 -11.84
CA GLN A 217 14.78 -8.36 -12.22
C GLN A 217 14.95 -9.74 -11.57
N VAL A 218 15.15 -10.79 -12.38
CA VAL A 218 15.33 -12.17 -11.89
C VAL A 218 16.79 -12.64 -11.91
N ASN A 219 17.62 -12.06 -12.78
CA ASN A 219 19.08 -12.22 -12.82
C ASN A 219 19.70 -10.99 -13.51
N ASN A 220 20.98 -10.99 -13.89
CA ASN A 220 21.63 -9.80 -14.45
C ASN A 220 21.05 -9.34 -15.81
N ASP A 221 20.52 -10.28 -16.60
CA ASP A 221 20.17 -10.05 -18.01
C ASP A 221 18.68 -10.24 -18.30
N VAL A 222 17.90 -10.69 -17.32
CA VAL A 222 16.48 -11.01 -17.48
C VAL A 222 15.63 -10.30 -16.43
N GLY A 223 14.63 -9.57 -16.94
CA GLY A 223 13.57 -8.94 -16.14
C GLY A 223 12.21 -9.42 -16.62
N CYS A 224 11.33 -9.76 -15.69
CA CYS A 224 10.01 -10.34 -15.99
C CYS A 224 8.87 -9.42 -15.56
N LEU A 225 7.77 -9.42 -16.32
CA LEU A 225 6.56 -8.70 -15.96
C LEU A 225 6.01 -9.27 -14.64
N ALA A 226 5.95 -8.42 -13.62
CA ALA A 226 5.61 -8.79 -12.24
C ALA A 226 4.09 -8.91 -12.00
N PHE A 227 3.38 -9.51 -12.95
CA PHE A 227 1.96 -9.83 -12.88
C PHE A 227 1.76 -11.31 -13.20
N VAL A 228 0.95 -11.98 -12.39
CA VAL A 228 0.76 -13.43 -12.44
C VAL A 228 -0.71 -13.77 -12.71
N ASP A 229 -0.94 -14.88 -13.40
CA ASP A 229 -2.29 -15.42 -13.57
C ASP A 229 -2.80 -15.97 -12.24
N GLY A 230 -3.90 -15.43 -11.74
CA GLY A 230 -4.55 -15.85 -10.50
C GLY A 230 -5.46 -17.07 -10.66
N GLY A 231 -5.70 -17.53 -11.89
CA GLY A 231 -6.64 -18.62 -12.18
C GLY A 231 -8.10 -18.15 -12.29
N GLU A 232 -8.92 -18.98 -12.94
CA GLU A 232 -10.32 -18.68 -13.26
C GLU A 232 -11.22 -18.61 -12.02
N MET A 233 -10.89 -19.39 -10.99
CA MET A 233 -11.67 -19.50 -9.75
C MET A 233 -11.40 -18.39 -8.73
N THR A 234 -10.49 -17.46 -9.04
CA THR A 234 -10.20 -16.35 -8.13
C THR A 234 -11.39 -15.39 -8.08
N LYS A 235 -11.87 -15.12 -6.86
CA LYS A 235 -13.03 -14.24 -6.61
C LYS A 235 -12.74 -12.80 -7.04
N GLN A 236 -11.58 -12.29 -6.68
CA GLN A 236 -11.19 -10.92 -6.99
C GLN A 236 -10.69 -10.77 -8.42
N ALA A 237 -11.08 -9.69 -9.09
CA ALA A 237 -10.54 -9.36 -10.40
C ALA A 237 -9.03 -9.07 -10.34
N VAL A 238 -8.60 -8.38 -9.27
CA VAL A 238 -7.20 -8.06 -9.00
C VAL A 238 -6.88 -8.29 -7.52
N VAL A 239 -5.75 -8.93 -7.23
CA VAL A 239 -5.14 -8.88 -5.89
C VAL A 239 -3.79 -8.19 -6.03
N ILE A 240 -3.68 -6.98 -5.49
CA ILE A 240 -2.47 -6.15 -5.55
C ILE A 240 -1.47 -6.69 -4.52
N GLY A 241 -0.30 -7.13 -5.01
CA GLY A 241 0.75 -7.73 -4.20
C GLY A 241 1.75 -6.71 -3.66
N THR A 242 2.62 -7.17 -2.74
CA THR A 242 3.59 -6.30 -2.07
C THR A 242 4.57 -5.64 -3.02
N TYR A 243 5.02 -6.32 -4.08
CA TYR A 243 5.95 -5.78 -5.07
C TYR A 243 5.39 -4.55 -5.80
N GLN A 244 4.07 -4.50 -6.00
CA GLN A 244 3.41 -3.33 -6.58
C GLN A 244 3.21 -2.19 -5.58
N MET A 245 3.27 -2.48 -4.29
CA MET A 245 3.17 -1.51 -3.19
C MET A 245 4.54 -1.01 -2.70
N GLU A 246 5.65 -1.64 -3.09
CA GLU A 246 7.00 -1.19 -2.75
C GLU A 246 7.24 0.26 -3.20
N ASN A 247 7.82 1.08 -2.32
CA ASN A 247 8.04 2.53 -2.50
C ASN A 247 6.77 3.32 -2.82
N ASN A 248 5.59 2.80 -2.50
CA ASN A 248 4.34 3.58 -2.49
C ASN A 248 3.98 3.88 -1.04
N PHE A 249 3.59 5.11 -0.74
CA PHE A 249 3.03 5.47 0.56
C PHE A 249 1.52 5.23 0.53
N LEU A 250 1.03 4.34 1.41
CA LEU A 250 -0.38 3.95 1.46
C LEU A 250 -0.98 4.33 2.81
N LEU A 251 -1.86 5.32 2.84
CA LEU A 251 -2.56 5.77 4.03
C LEU A 251 -3.96 5.15 4.08
N PHE A 252 -4.17 4.22 5.01
CA PHE A 252 -5.47 3.62 5.28
C PHE A 252 -6.19 4.52 6.28
N ASP A 253 -7.10 5.36 5.79
CA ASP A 253 -7.92 6.27 6.60
C ASP A 253 -9.29 5.61 6.82
N LEU A 254 -9.40 4.79 7.87
CA LEU A 254 -10.62 4.02 8.14
C LEU A 254 -11.74 4.92 8.67
N ASP A 255 -11.39 5.99 9.38
CA ASP A 255 -12.34 7.01 9.85
C ASP A 255 -13.14 7.60 8.68
N GLN A 256 -12.46 7.87 7.55
CA GLN A 256 -13.09 8.41 6.34
C GLN A 256 -13.36 7.36 5.26
N SER A 257 -13.13 6.08 5.56
CA SER A 257 -13.29 4.97 4.59
C SER A 257 -12.62 5.24 3.25
N ARG A 258 -11.34 5.66 3.28
CA ARG A 258 -10.56 5.97 2.07
C ARG A 258 -9.11 5.50 2.17
N LEU A 259 -8.52 5.24 1.01
CA LEU A 259 -7.11 4.93 0.86
C LEU A 259 -6.43 6.13 0.20
N GLY A 260 -5.48 6.73 0.90
CA GLY A 260 -4.50 7.63 0.31
C GLY A 260 -3.37 6.82 -0.32
N PHE A 261 -2.96 7.16 -1.54
CA PHE A 261 -1.86 6.51 -2.24
C PHE A 261 -1.02 7.55 -3.00
N SER A 262 0.30 7.42 -2.95
CA SER A 262 1.22 8.34 -3.65
C SER A 262 1.57 7.92 -5.08
N SER A 263 1.17 6.71 -5.52
CA SER A 263 1.96 5.95 -6.51
C SER A 263 3.44 5.84 -6.03
N SER A 264 4.42 5.71 -6.92
CA SER A 264 5.83 5.60 -6.50
C SER A 264 6.37 6.91 -5.92
N LEU A 265 7.10 6.80 -4.82
CA LEU A 265 7.83 7.89 -4.17
C LEU A 265 9.15 8.25 -4.88
N LEU A 266 9.66 7.38 -5.76
CA LEU A 266 10.96 7.57 -6.42
C LEU A 266 11.06 8.88 -7.25
N PRO A 267 10.03 9.31 -8.00
CA PRO A 267 10.05 10.60 -8.69
C PRO A 267 10.14 11.81 -7.76
N HIS A 268 9.75 11.65 -6.49
CA HIS A 268 9.88 12.69 -5.46
C HIS A 268 11.26 12.71 -4.78
N GLY A 269 12.19 11.86 -5.24
CA GLY A 269 13.54 11.76 -4.69
C GLY A 269 13.62 11.00 -3.37
N THR A 270 12.55 10.31 -2.96
CA THR A 270 12.48 9.56 -1.71
C THR A 270 12.07 8.10 -1.92
N SER A 271 12.06 7.30 -0.84
CA SER A 271 11.60 5.92 -0.86
C SER A 271 11.07 5.51 0.51
N CYS A 272 10.41 4.35 0.61
CA CYS A 272 9.98 3.83 1.91
C CYS A 272 11.12 3.43 2.83
N GLY A 273 12.33 3.21 2.29
CA GLY A 273 13.55 3.02 3.08
C GLY A 273 14.10 4.32 3.68
N GLY A 274 13.50 5.46 3.33
CA GLY A 274 13.88 6.80 3.75
C GLY A 274 13.38 7.21 5.13
N PHE A 275 12.57 6.38 5.80
CA PHE A 275 12.07 6.71 7.12
C PHE A 275 13.22 6.72 8.14
N ASN A 276 13.31 7.80 8.91
CA ASN A 276 14.34 7.92 9.93
C ASN A 276 13.93 7.21 11.22
N PHE A 277 14.54 6.06 11.50
CA PHE A 277 14.32 5.30 12.73
C PHE A 277 15.17 5.77 13.92
N THR A 278 16.10 6.71 13.73
CA THR A 278 16.81 7.26 14.88
C THR A 278 15.85 8.09 15.70
N VAL A 279 15.55 7.61 16.90
CA VAL A 279 14.88 8.41 17.91
C VAL A 279 15.79 9.59 18.15
N GLY A 280 15.35 10.80 17.79
CA GLY A 280 16.02 12.00 18.26
C GLY A 280 16.07 11.88 19.78
N SER A 281 17.28 11.94 20.36
CA SER A 281 17.49 12.11 21.79
C SER A 281 17.04 13.51 22.20
N TYR A 282 15.74 13.76 22.04
CA TYR A 282 15.00 14.93 22.45
C TYR A 282 13.87 14.45 23.36
N PHE A 283 14.27 13.89 24.49
CA PHE A 283 13.50 13.87 25.72
C PHE A 283 14.42 14.41 26.81
#